data_AF-A0A9J7XSE1-F1
#
_entry.id   AF-A0A9J7XSE1-F1
#
_cell.length_a   1.000
_cell.length_b   1.000
_cell.length_c   1.000
_cell.angle_alpha   90.00
_cell.angle_beta   90.00
_cell.angle_gamma   90.00
#
_symmetry.space_group_name_H-M   'P 1'
#
loop_
_entity.id
_entity.type
_entity.pdbx_description
1 polymer ?
#
loop_
_entity_poly.entity_id
_entity_poly.type
_entity_poly.pdbx_seq_one_letter_code
_entity_poly.pdbx_strand_id
1 'polypeptide(L)' 'MKEEFYRIAGFPNVIGAVDCTHIRIKAPSGAHEADFVNRKSFHSINVQMVCNADCVISNVVAKMAWLSP' A
#
# COMPACT_ATOMS: atom_id res chain seq x y z
N MET A 1 13.20 -7.81 -15.88
CA MET A 1 12.05 -7.01 -15.40
C MET A 1 10.64 -7.55 -15.73
N LYS A 2 10.39 -8.36 -16.79
CA LYS A 2 9.04 -8.94 -17.05
C LYS A 2 8.94 -10.47 -16.90
N GLU A 3 10.08 -11.16 -16.88
CA GLU A 3 10.14 -12.61 -16.84
C GLU A 3 10.31 -13.16 -15.42
N GLU A 4 10.76 -12.36 -14.45
CA GLU A 4 11.08 -12.87 -13.11
C GLU A 4 9.83 -13.40 -12.40
N PHE A 5 8.73 -12.66 -12.41
CA PHE A 5 7.45 -13.12 -11.88
C PHE A 5 6.89 -14.32 -12.66
N TYR A 6 7.17 -14.43 -13.96
CA TYR A 6 6.81 -15.60 -14.75
C TYR A 6 7.60 -16.84 -14.29
N ARG A 7 8.90 -16.69 -13.99
CA ARG A 7 9.72 -17.79 -13.44
C ARG A 7 9.29 -18.22 -12.04
N ILE A 8 8.82 -17.30 -11.21
CA ILE A 8 8.40 -17.60 -9.82
C ILE A 8 7.03 -18.28 -9.79
N ALA A 9 6.05 -17.75 -10.52
CA ALA A 9 4.65 -18.17 -10.37
C ALA A 9 3.86 -18.21 -11.70
N GLY A 10 4.54 -18.13 -12.85
CA GLY A 10 3.90 -18.25 -14.17
C GLY A 10 3.11 -17.03 -14.62
N PHE A 11 3.19 -15.90 -13.92
CA PHE A 11 2.48 -14.67 -14.30
C PHE A 11 3.25 -13.88 -15.38
N PRO A 12 2.75 -13.82 -16.62
CA PRO A 12 3.45 -13.14 -17.70
C PRO A 12 3.32 -11.61 -17.58
N ASN A 13 4.35 -10.88 -18.05
CA ASN A 13 4.33 -9.43 -18.20
C ASN A 13 4.12 -8.60 -16.91
N VAL A 14 4.39 -9.18 -15.74
CA VAL A 14 4.32 -8.46 -14.46
C VAL A 14 5.60 -7.65 -14.25
N ILE A 15 5.45 -6.36 -13.94
CA ILE A 15 6.55 -5.42 -13.67
C ILE A 15 6.76 -5.16 -12.17
N GLY A 16 5.77 -5.50 -11.35
CA GLY A 16 5.80 -5.34 -9.90
C GLY A 16 4.54 -5.89 -9.26
N ALA A 17 4.63 -6.21 -7.97
CA ALA A 17 3.50 -6.56 -7.12
C ALA A 17 3.14 -5.34 -6.26
N VAL A 18 1.84 -5.10 -6.08
CA VAL A 18 1.31 -3.98 -5.29
C VAL A 18 0.53 -4.55 -4.10
N ASP A 19 0.77 -4.01 -2.91
CA ASP A 19 -0.05 -4.30 -1.73
C ASP A 19 -0.30 -3.03 -0.92
N CYS A 20 -1.37 -3.03 -0.14
CA CYS A 20 -1.79 -1.93 0.72
C CYS A 20 -1.98 -2.40 2.16
N THR A 21 -1.28 -1.77 3.10
CA THR A 21 -1.38 -2.08 4.52
C THR A 21 -1.82 -0.86 5.33
N HIS A 22 -2.80 -1.05 6.21
CA HIS A 22 -3.19 -0.04 7.19
C HIS A 22 -2.22 -0.03 8.37
N ILE A 23 -1.40 1.02 8.47
CA ILE A 23 -0.50 1.24 9.59
C ILE A 23 -1.23 2.02 10.67
N ARG A 24 -1.35 1.42 11.86
CA ARG A 24 -1.99 2.07 13.02
C ARG A 24 -1.25 3.34 13.39
N ILE A 25 -2.01 4.40 13.66
CA ILE A 25 -1.49 5.67 14.17
C ILE A 25 -2.22 6.04 15.45
N LYS A 26 -1.64 6.96 16.23
CA LYS A 26 -2.39 7.67 17.27
C LYS A 26 -3.46 8.52 16.58
N ALA A 27 -4.65 8.59 17.17
CA ALA A 27 -5.72 9.46 16.68
C ALA A 27 -5.19 10.89 16.48
N PRO A 28 -5.24 11.42 15.24
CA PRO A 28 -4.88 12.80 15.00
C PRO A 28 -5.88 13.72 15.74
N SER A 29 -5.41 14.88 16.18
CA SER A 29 -6.28 15.91 16.76
C SER A 29 -6.74 16.87 15.67
N GLY A 30 -7.96 17.40 15.80
CA GLY A 30 -8.50 18.43 14.91
C GLY A 30 -9.58 17.94 13.95
N ALA A 31 -9.96 18.80 13.00
CA ALA A 31 -11.15 18.62 12.16
C ALA A 31 -11.07 17.43 11.17
N HIS A 32 -9.86 16.91 10.92
CA HIS A 32 -9.58 15.85 9.94
C HIS A 32 -9.37 14.48 10.58
N GLU A 33 -9.69 14.29 11.86
CA GLU A 33 -9.49 13.02 12.57
C GLU A 33 -10.21 11.85 11.87
N ALA A 34 -11.44 12.09 11.39
CA ALA A 34 -12.28 11.10 10.75
C ALA A 34 -11.67 10.56 9.43
N ASP A 35 -10.80 11.34 8.78
CA ASP A 35 -10.14 10.95 7.52
C ASP A 35 -9.14 9.80 7.70
N PHE A 36 -8.77 9.51 8.94
CA PHE A 36 -7.84 8.44 9.32
C PHE A 36 -8.55 7.21 9.89
N VAL A 37 -9.87 7.24 10.06
CA VAL A 37 -10.64 6.07 10.54
C VAL A 37 -10.84 5.10 9.37
N ASN A 38 -10.33 3.88 9.51
CA ASN A 38 -10.49 2.85 8.48
C ASN A 38 -11.80 2.06 8.64
N ARG A 39 -12.03 1.12 7.70
CA ARG A 39 -13.18 0.18 7.73
C ARG A 39 -13.27 -0.66 9.01
N LYS A 40 -12.15 -0.88 9.71
CA LYS A 40 -12.08 -1.63 10.99
C LYS A 40 -12.24 -0.72 12.21
N SER A 41 -12.67 0.54 12.01
CA SER A 41 -12.97 1.51 13.06
C SER A 41 -11.78 1.86 13.95
N PHE A 42 -10.57 1.92 13.38
CA PHE A 42 -9.38 2.46 14.07
C PHE A 42 -8.58 3.41 13.19
N HIS A 43 -7.79 4.29 13.83
CA HIS A 43 -6.94 5.26 13.14
C HIS A 43 -5.76 4.60 12.45
N SER A 44 -5.64 4.83 11.15
CA SER A 44 -4.54 4.32 10.36
C SER A 44 -4.28 5.16 9.11
N ILE A 45 -3.06 5.05 8.60
CA ILE A 45 -2.70 5.51 7.26
C ILE A 45 -2.66 4.29 6.34
N ASN A 46 -3.25 4.41 5.16
CA ASN A 46 -3.10 3.38 4.13
C ASN A 46 -1.74 3.57 3.44
N VAL A 47 -0.90 2.56 3.54
CA VAL A 47 0.42 2.53 2.91
C VAL A 47 0.39 1.53 1.76
N GLN A 48 0.47 2.05 0.54
CA GLN A 48 0.66 1.26 -0.67
C GLN A 48 2.15 1.09 -0.93
N MET A 49 2.57 -0.14 -1.25
CA MET A 49 3.93 -0.45 -1.66
C MET A 49 3.94 -1.21 -2.97
N VAL A 50 4.98 -0.97 -3.77
CA VAL A 50 5.28 -1.73 -4.98
C VAL A 50 6.66 -2.33 -4.85
N CYS A 51 6.80 -3.62 -5.16
CA CYS A 51 8.09 -4.30 -5.24
C CYS A 51 8.24 -5.06 -6.56
N ASN A 52 9.49 -5.26 -6.98
CA ASN A 52 9.81 -6.18 -8.07
C ASN A 52 9.93 -7.63 -7.57
N ALA A 53 10.23 -8.56 -8.47
CA ALA A 53 10.33 -9.98 -8.16
C ALA A 53 11.49 -10.34 -7.22
N ASP A 54 12.50 -9.48 -7.10
CA ASP A 54 13.64 -9.62 -6.19
C ASP A 54 13.35 -9.01 -4.81
N CYS A 55 12.08 -8.72 -4.51
CA CYS A 55 11.62 -8.07 -3.28
C CYS A 55 12.22 -6.66 -3.06
N VAL A 56 12.71 -6.01 -4.11
CA VAL A 56 13.19 -4.62 -4.04
C VAL A 56 12.00 -3.68 -4.14
N ILE A 57 11.86 -2.81 -3.16
CA ILE A 57 10.81 -1.79 -3.11
C ILE A 57 11.13 -0.72 -4.16
N SER A 58 10.20 -0.51 -5.10
CA SER A 58 10.33 0.50 -6.16
C SER A 58 9.48 1.74 -5.91
N ASN A 59 8.41 1.63 -5.12
CA ASN A 59 7.55 2.75 -4.79
C ASN A 59 6.83 2.54 -3.43
N VAL A 60 6.62 3.64 -2.70
CA VAL A 60 5.87 3.68 -1.44
C VAL A 60 5.02 4.95 -1.39
N VAL A 61 3.74 4.79 -1.10
CA VAL A 61 2.79 5.91 -0.97
C VAL A 61 2.01 5.74 0.32
N ALA A 62 2.07 6.74 1.20
CA ALA A 62 1.32 6.77 2.46
C ALA A 62 0.26 7.87 2.40
N LYS A 63 -1.03 7.51 2.45
CA LYS A 63 -2.14 8.46 2.35
C LYS A 63 -3.31 8.08 3.27
N MET A 64 -4.07 9.09 3.66
CA MET A 64 -5.35 8.94 4.37
C MET A 64 -6.47 8.55 3.39
N ALA A 65 -7.59 8.02 3.91
CA ALA A 65 -8.55 7.24 3.15
C ALA A 65 -9.17 7.98 1.94
N TRP A 66 -9.25 9.31 1.99
CA TRP A 66 -9.87 10.13 0.94
C TRP A 66 -8.97 10.50 -0.25
N LEU A 67 -7.68 10.17 -0.22
CA LEU A 67 -6.70 10.58 -1.26
C LEU A 67 -6.03 9.40 -1.97
N SER A 68 -6.50 8.18 -1.75
CA SER A 68 -6.15 7.01 -2.54
C SER A 68 -7.02 7.00 -3.81
N PRO A 69 -6.47 7.25 -5.01
CA PRO A 69 -7.21 7.15 -6.27
C PRO A 69 -7.66 5.71 -6.55
#